data_AF-A0A6N3AR96-F1
#
_entry.id   AF-A0A6N3AR96-F1
#
_cell.length_a   1.000
_cell.length_b   1.000
_cell.length_c   1.000
_cell.angle_alpha   90.00
_cell.angle_beta   90.00
_cell.angle_gamma   90.00
#
_symmetry.space_group_name_H-M   'P 1'
#
loop_
_entity.id
_entity.type
_entity.pdbx_description
1 polymer ?
#
loop_
_entity_poly.entity_id
_entity_poly.type
_entity_poly.pdbx_seq_one_letter_code
_entity_poly.pdbx_strand_id
1 'polypeptide(L)' 'MVKVIIKYNDESEKIKVLNALSAGAKILNISKPYKQGKYYRIYVDVE' A
#
# COMPACT_ATOMS: atom_id res chain seq x y z
N MET A 1 6.86 10.54 9.53
CA MET A 1 5.51 10.23 9.02
C MET A 1 5.38 10.60 7.56
N VAL A 2 5.57 9.62 6.71
CA VAL A 2 5.41 9.72 5.26
C VAL A 2 4.20 8.91 4.85
N LYS A 3 3.41 9.45 3.92
CA LYS A 3 2.27 8.75 3.31
C LYS A 3 2.66 8.21 1.95
N VAL A 4 2.51 6.90 1.76
CA VAL A 4 2.74 6.20 0.50
C VAL A 4 1.41 5.74 -0.08
N ILE A 5 1.21 5.93 -1.38
CA ILE A 5 0.05 5.41 -2.09
C ILE A 5 0.49 4.18 -2.89
N ILE A 6 -0.11 3.03 -2.61
CA ILE A 6 0.08 1.83 -3.41
C ILE A 6 -1.12 1.70 -4.35
N LYS A 7 -0.83 1.65 -5.65
CA LYS A 7 -1.81 1.36 -6.71
C LYS A 7 -1.54 -0.06 -7.22
N TYR A 8 -2.57 -0.88 -7.30
CA TYR A 8 -2.45 -2.28 -7.69
C TYR A 8 -3.69 -2.76 -8.44
N ASN A 9 -3.53 -3.74 -9.31
CA ASN A 9 -4.64 -4.39 -10.00
C ASN A 9 -5.11 -5.64 -9.23
N ASP A 10 -4.13 -6.42 -8.77
CA ASP A 10 -4.34 -7.72 -8.13
C ASP A 10 -3.76 -7.75 -6.71
N GLU A 11 -4.34 -8.58 -5.84
CA GLU A 11 -3.95 -8.68 -4.42
C GLU A 11 -2.47 -9.08 -4.26
N SER A 12 -1.94 -9.89 -5.19
CA SER A 12 -0.54 -10.34 -5.20
C SER A 12 0.45 -9.18 -5.36
N GLU A 13 0.12 -8.19 -6.20
CA GLU A 13 0.96 -7.00 -6.40
C GLU A 13 1.00 -6.16 -5.12
N LYS A 14 -0.16 -5.97 -4.47
CA LYS A 14 -0.29 -5.29 -3.19
C LYS A 14 0.60 -5.94 -2.13
N ILE A 15 0.54 -7.27 -1.98
CA ILE A 15 1.33 -8.00 -0.98
C ILE A 15 2.83 -7.84 -1.25
N LYS A 16 3.26 -7.95 -2.51
CA LYS A 16 4.67 -7.80 -2.87
C LYS A 16 5.22 -6.42 -2.52
N VAL A 17 4.46 -5.36 -2.82
CA VAL A 17 4.85 -3.98 -2.51
C VAL A 17 4.84 -3.72 -1.00
N LEU A 18 3.84 -4.22 -0.27
CA LEU A 18 3.79 -4.11 1.19
C LEU A 18 4.97 -4.81 1.86
N ASN A 19 5.35 -6.01 1.40
CA ASN A 19 6.51 -6.72 1.93
C ASN A 19 7.82 -5.96 1.68
N ALA A 20 7.98 -5.37 0.49
CA ALA A 20 9.15 -4.55 0.19
C ALA A 20 9.20 -3.28 1.06
N LEU A 21 8.05 -2.64 1.32
CA LEU A 21 7.95 -1.49 2.23
C LEU A 21 8.30 -1.87 3.66
N SER A 22 7.73 -2.96 4.19
CA SER A 22 7.99 -3.46 5.54
C SER A 22 9.45 -3.85 5.80
N ALA A 23 10.22 -4.17 4.74
CA ALA A 23 11.63 -4.50 4.88
C ALA A 23 12.51 -3.27 5.19
N GLY A 24 12.10 -2.08 4.75
CA GLY A 24 12.87 -0.84 4.89
C GLY A 24 12.25 0.19 5.85
N ALA A 25 10.96 0.08 6.14
CA ALA A 25 10.25 1.01 7.00
C ALA A 25 9.17 0.30 7.81
N LYS A 26 8.88 0.83 9.00
CA LYS A 26 7.79 0.34 9.83
C LYS A 26 6.47 0.87 9.29
N ILE A 27 5.57 -0.03 8.92
CA ILE A 27 4.20 0.32 8.56
C ILE A 27 3.41 0.61 9.84
N LEU A 28 2.86 1.82 9.92
CA LEU A 28 2.05 2.26 11.05
C LEU A 28 0.57 1.98 10.82
N ASN A 29 0.10 2.19 9.58
CA ASN A 29 -1.31 2.07 9.25
C ASN A 29 -1.51 1.78 7.75
N ILE A 30 -2.57 1.05 7.43
CA ILE A 30 -2.99 0.77 6.05
C ILE A 30 -4.48 1.11 5.95
N SER A 31 -4.83 1.99 5.02
CA SER A 31 -6.23 2.36 4.79
C SER A 31 -7.03 1.22 4.17
N LYS A 32 -8.36 1.30 4.28
CA LYS A 32 -9.24 0.46 3.47
C LYS A 32 -8.94 0.65 1.98
N PRO A 33 -8.95 -0.43 1.18
CA PRO A 33 -8.78 -0.33 -0.25
C PRO A 33 -9.98 0.35 -0.88
N TYR A 34 -9.71 1.21 -1.86
CA TYR A 34 -10.74 1.83 -2.68
C TYR A 34 -10.40 1.67 -4.16
N LYS A 35 -11.44 1.54 -4.98
CA LYS A 35 -11.29 1.38 -6.42
C LYS A 35 -11.31 2.75 -7.09
N GLN A 36 -10.36 3.01 -7.97
CA GLN A 36 -10.34 4.20 -8.82
C GLN A 36 -10.02 3.81 -10.26
N GLY A 37 -11.07 3.82 -11.09
CA GLY A 37 -11.00 3.32 -12.46
C GLY A 37 -10.73 1.81 -12.48
N LYS A 38 -9.69 1.40 -13.21
CA LYS A 38 -9.30 -0.01 -13.35
C LYS A 38 -8.53 -0.57 -12.15
N TYR A 39 -8.04 0.28 -11.25
CA TYR A 39 -7.09 -0.13 -10.21
C TYR A 39 -7.64 0.08 -8.81
N TYR A 40 -7.12 -0.68 -7.86
CA TYR A 40 -7.27 -0.43 -6.43
C TYR A 40 -6.15 0.46 -5.91
N ARG A 41 -6.43 1.18 -4.82
CA ARG A 41 -5.48 2.01 -4.12
C ARG A 41 -5.62 1.84 -2.60
N ILE A 42 -4.48 1.87 -1.92
CA ILE A 42 -4.39 2.00 -0.45
C ILE A 42 -3.41 3.10 -0.09
N TYR A 43 -3.69 3.79 1.01
CA TYR A 43 -2.76 4.67 1.67
C TYR A 43 -2.04 3.88 2.76
N VAL A 44 -0.72 4.03 2.83
CA VAL A 44 0.13 3.40 3.83
C VAL A 44 0.89 4.51 4.56
N ASP A 45 0.69 4.58 5.87
CA ASP A 45 1.46 5.46 6.74
C ASP A 45 2.72 4.69 7.17
N VAL A 46 3.90 5.27 6.91
CA VAL A 46 5.19 4.73 7.35
C VAL A 46 5.91 5.72 8.26
N GLU A 47 6.65 5.18 9.23
CA GLU A 47 7.39 5.97 10.23
C GLU A 47 8.50 6.81 9.59
#